data_AF-A0A935FWY0-F1
#
_entry.id   AF-A0A935FWY0-F1
#
_cell.length_a   1.000
_cell.length_b   1.000
_cell.length_c   1.000
_cell.angle_alpha   90.00
_cell.angle_beta   90.00
_cell.angle_gamma   90.00
#
_symmetry.space_group_name_H-M   'P 1'
#
loop_
_entity.id
_entity.type
_entity.pdbx_description
1 polymer ?
#
loop_
_entity_poly.entity_id
_entity_poly.type
_entity_poly.pdbx_seq_one_letter_code
_entity_poly.pdbx_strand_id
1 'polypeptide(L)'
;MAKKGFRAPSTGTKARFAIRYNVVNGGPSGINSDYIGIDSLTLERPIIFPNNMQALSIITPVSNIPADGIAIAPTARFVNIGSNSLSNVNVSFNITGPVNYNNSKIIATISPGDSVTVKFDSTFVPAIGNYLAKAYSSLSNDTNRYNDTVKLNISALQTNYGSGAGYFSRIQLEQERLQCRSIACRILRQYESDCERTNRKARYFYGNK
;
A
#
# COMPACT_ATOMS: atom_id res chain seq x y z
N MET A 1 28.09 30.95 -4.22
CA MET A 1 28.59 30.41 -5.51
C MET A 1 27.50 29.55 -6.14
N ALA A 2 27.25 29.72 -7.44
CA ALA A 2 26.25 28.91 -8.16
C ALA A 2 26.85 27.55 -8.54
N LYS A 3 26.26 26.44 -8.06
CA LYS A 3 26.63 25.08 -8.48
C LYS A 3 26.17 24.87 -9.93
N LYS A 4 27.11 24.56 -10.84
CA LYS A 4 26.78 24.16 -12.22
C LYS A 4 26.88 22.64 -12.34
N GLY A 5 25.73 21.97 -12.51
CA GLY A 5 25.65 20.52 -12.66
C GLY A 5 25.52 20.11 -14.12
N PHE A 6 26.14 18.99 -14.50
CA PHE A 6 26.01 18.38 -15.82
C PHE A 6 25.61 16.91 -15.65
N ARG A 7 24.56 16.46 -16.34
CA ARG A 7 24.20 15.03 -16.44
C ARG A 7 24.79 14.48 -17.73
N ALA A 8 25.71 13.54 -17.61
CA ALA A 8 26.27 12.80 -18.74
C ALA A 8 25.73 11.35 -18.71
N PRO A 9 24.97 10.90 -19.72
CA PRO A 9 24.58 9.50 -19.81
C PRO A 9 25.83 8.63 -20.07
N SER A 10 25.92 7.51 -19.37
CA SER A 10 26.97 6.50 -19.57
C SER A 10 26.29 5.17 -19.85
N THR A 11 26.56 4.58 -21.02
CA THR A 11 26.09 3.25 -21.41
C THR A 11 26.94 2.11 -20.82
N GLY A 12 27.98 2.42 -20.04
CA GLY A 12 28.89 1.43 -19.45
C GLY A 12 29.11 1.58 -17.94
N THR A 13 29.74 0.57 -17.35
CA THR A 13 30.17 0.56 -15.93
C THR A 13 31.31 1.55 -15.66
N LYS A 14 32.00 1.99 -16.70
CA LYS A 14 33.05 3.01 -16.68
C LYS A 14 32.58 4.25 -17.43
N ALA A 15 32.70 5.40 -16.79
CA ALA A 15 32.47 6.70 -17.41
C ALA A 15 33.78 7.51 -17.37
N ARG A 16 34.05 8.28 -18.41
CA ARG A 16 35.11 9.30 -18.44
C ARG A 16 34.44 10.64 -18.66
N PHE A 17 34.83 11.65 -17.89
CA PHE A 17 34.43 13.02 -18.15
C PHE A 17 35.69 13.87 -18.35
N ALA A 18 35.56 14.91 -19.15
CA ALA A 18 36.61 15.89 -19.38
C ALA A 18 36.05 17.27 -19.07
N ILE A 19 36.82 18.07 -18.34
CA ILE A 19 36.53 19.48 -18.13
C ILE A 19 37.28 20.24 -19.22
N ARG A 20 36.53 20.82 -20.16
CA ARG A 20 37.08 21.76 -21.12
C ARG A 20 36.82 23.17 -20.61
N TYR A 21 37.88 23.95 -20.48
CA TYR A 21 37.84 25.36 -20.12
C TYR A 21 38.58 26.18 -21.18
N ASN A 22 38.29 27.48 -21.23
CA ASN A 22 39.07 28.45 -21.97
C ASN A 22 39.29 29.67 -21.06
N VAL A 23 40.54 30.09 -20.91
CA VAL A 23 40.88 31.36 -20.24
C VAL A 23 41.16 32.37 -21.33
N VAL A 24 40.18 33.22 -21.60
CA VAL A 24 40.31 34.27 -22.60
C VAL A 24 41.42 35.22 -22.14
N ASN A 25 42.40 35.45 -23.03
CA ASN A 25 43.60 36.25 -22.78
C ASN A 25 44.50 35.75 -21.62
N GLY A 26 44.55 34.44 -21.37
CA GLY A 26 45.56 33.83 -20.49
C GLY A 26 46.88 33.53 -21.22
N GLY A 27 47.93 33.21 -20.46
CA GLY A 27 49.28 32.92 -20.95
C GLY A 27 50.31 33.94 -20.43
N PRO A 28 51.63 33.67 -20.51
CA PRO A 28 52.68 34.47 -19.87
C PRO A 28 52.76 35.95 -20.29
N SER A 29 52.00 36.33 -21.32
CA SER A 29 51.87 37.70 -21.83
C SER A 29 50.40 38.14 -21.95
N GLY A 30 49.47 37.36 -21.40
CA GLY A 30 48.04 37.64 -21.33
C GLY A 30 47.70 38.58 -20.17
N ILE A 31 46.50 39.18 -20.24
CA ILE A 31 45.98 40.08 -19.19
C ILE A 31 45.31 39.28 -18.06
N ASN A 32 45.07 37.99 -18.28
CA ASN A 32 44.42 37.08 -17.34
C ASN A 32 45.41 36.05 -16.78
N SER A 33 45.00 35.33 -15.73
CA SER A 33 45.84 34.32 -15.05
C SER A 33 46.23 33.15 -15.96
N ASP A 34 47.46 32.67 -15.77
CA ASP A 34 47.99 31.43 -16.37
C ASP A 34 47.57 30.18 -15.61
N TYR A 35 47.05 30.37 -14.40
CA TYR A 35 46.61 29.31 -13.51
C TYR A 35 45.10 29.23 -13.42
N ILE A 36 44.62 28.00 -13.30
CA ILE A 36 43.21 27.68 -13.12
C ILE A 36 43.09 26.78 -11.92
N GLY A 37 42.30 27.22 -10.94
CA GLY A 37 41.91 26.41 -9.79
C GLY A 37 40.57 25.74 -10.02
N ILE A 38 40.48 24.46 -9.67
CA ILE A 38 39.21 23.77 -9.46
C ILE A 38 39.08 23.57 -7.95
N ASP A 39 38.15 24.29 -7.32
CA ASP A 39 37.98 24.27 -5.87
C ASP A 39 37.35 22.96 -5.39
N SER A 40 36.17 22.62 -5.93
CA SER A 40 35.48 21.36 -5.61
C SER A 40 34.91 20.69 -6.85
N LEU A 41 35.17 19.39 -6.99
CA LEU A 41 34.56 18.52 -7.99
C LEU A 41 33.86 17.37 -7.29
N THR A 42 32.54 17.28 -7.48
CA THR A 42 31.75 16.17 -6.96
C THR A 42 31.25 15.32 -8.12
N LEU A 43 31.60 14.04 -8.11
CA LEU A 43 31.04 13.05 -9.02
C LEU A 43 29.94 12.27 -8.28
N GLU A 44 28.69 12.56 -8.63
CA GLU A 44 27.54 11.83 -8.10
C GLU A 44 27.18 10.70 -9.09
N ARG A 45 27.31 9.44 -8.65
CA ARG A 45 26.79 8.29 -9.40
C ARG A 45 25.46 7.88 -8.77
N PRO A 46 24.38 7.71 -9.55
CA PRO A 46 23.20 7.05 -9.02
C PRO A 46 23.64 5.65 -8.57
N ILE A 47 23.39 5.31 -7.31
CA ILE A 47 23.58 3.94 -6.85
C ILE A 47 22.47 3.13 -7.53
N ILE A 48 22.84 2.42 -8.59
CA ILE A 48 21.95 1.47 -9.25
C ILE A 48 22.23 0.13 -8.62
N PHE A 49 21.26 -0.37 -7.87
CA PHE A 49 21.30 -1.72 -7.32
C PHE A 49 20.91 -2.69 -8.43
N PRO A 50 21.79 -3.58 -8.91
CA PRO A 50 21.44 -4.45 -10.05
C PRO A 50 20.25 -5.35 -9.73
N ASN A 51 20.26 -5.95 -8.55
CA ASN A 51 19.18 -6.78 -8.04
C ASN A 51 18.65 -6.13 -6.77
N ASN A 52 17.39 -5.68 -6.80
CA ASN A 52 16.75 -5.01 -5.67
C ASN A 52 15.24 -5.19 -5.75
N MET A 53 14.75 -6.12 -4.93
CA MET A 53 13.35 -6.37 -4.72
C MET A 53 12.87 -5.56 -3.53
N GLN A 54 11.70 -4.93 -3.67
CA GLN A 54 11.06 -4.23 -2.57
C GLN A 54 9.67 -4.81 -2.31
N ALA A 55 9.38 -5.09 -1.05
CA ALA A 55 8.01 -5.29 -0.59
C ALA A 55 7.34 -3.92 -0.44
N LEU A 56 6.37 -3.64 -1.32
CA LEU A 56 5.83 -2.28 -1.46
C LEU A 56 4.65 -2.03 -0.51
N SER A 57 3.69 -2.96 -0.47
CA SER A 57 2.49 -2.79 0.35
C SER A 57 1.78 -4.11 0.61
N ILE A 58 1.14 -4.22 1.77
CA ILE A 58 0.10 -5.22 2.01
C ILE A 58 -1.23 -4.64 1.51
N ILE A 59 -1.92 -5.37 0.63
CA ILE A 59 -3.23 -4.98 0.06
C ILE A 59 -4.37 -5.60 0.87
N THR A 60 -4.21 -6.85 1.29
CA THR A 60 -5.19 -7.57 2.12
C THR A 60 -4.43 -8.46 3.09
N PRO A 61 -4.80 -8.53 4.37
CA PRO A 61 -5.84 -7.73 5.05
C PRO A 61 -5.52 -6.22 5.14
N VAL A 62 -6.54 -5.41 5.43
CA VAL A 62 -6.38 -3.99 5.81
C VAL A 62 -6.26 -3.88 7.35
N SER A 63 -6.07 -2.68 7.89
CA SER A 63 -5.84 -2.46 9.33
C SER A 63 -6.96 -2.98 10.23
N ASN A 64 -8.18 -3.07 9.73
CA ASN A 64 -9.34 -3.56 10.47
C ASN A 64 -10.08 -4.59 9.62
N ILE A 65 -10.23 -5.80 10.15
CA ILE A 65 -10.91 -6.90 9.45
C ILE A 65 -11.98 -7.52 10.35
N PRO A 66 -13.06 -8.07 9.76
CA PRO A 66 -14.03 -8.84 10.53
C PRO A 66 -13.43 -10.18 10.99
N ALA A 67 -13.75 -10.59 12.21
CA ALA A 67 -13.52 -11.94 12.72
C ALA A 67 -14.83 -12.74 12.64
N ASP A 68 -15.34 -12.93 11.42
CA ASP A 68 -16.64 -13.54 11.11
C ASP A 68 -16.56 -15.02 10.70
N GLY A 69 -15.37 -15.62 10.78
CA GLY A 69 -15.12 -17.00 10.38
C GLY A 69 -14.88 -17.20 8.88
N ILE A 70 -14.84 -16.13 8.08
CA ILE A 70 -14.55 -16.22 6.65
C ILE A 70 -13.04 -16.19 6.41
N ALA A 71 -12.58 -17.12 5.56
CA ALA A 71 -11.18 -17.17 5.15
C ALA A 71 -10.86 -16.04 4.18
N ILE A 72 -9.75 -15.33 4.44
CA ILE A 72 -9.23 -14.29 3.55
C ILE A 72 -7.97 -14.79 2.85
N ALA A 73 -7.74 -14.26 1.64
CA ALA A 73 -6.53 -14.50 0.87
C ALA A 73 -5.58 -13.30 1.05
N PRO A 74 -4.51 -13.41 1.86
CA PRO A 74 -3.55 -12.33 1.99
C PRO A 74 -2.97 -11.97 0.63
N THR A 75 -2.78 -10.68 0.40
CA THR A 75 -2.30 -10.14 -0.87
C THR A 75 -1.30 -9.03 -0.60
N ALA A 76 -0.16 -9.07 -1.28
CA ALA A 76 0.87 -8.03 -1.18
C ALA A 76 1.39 -7.66 -2.56
N ARG A 77 1.90 -6.43 -2.67
CA ARG A 77 2.53 -5.91 -3.87
C ARG A 77 4.03 -5.81 -3.66
N PHE A 78 4.76 -6.26 -4.65
CA PHE A 78 6.22 -6.20 -4.69
C PHE A 78 6.65 -5.50 -5.98
N VAL A 79 7.83 -4.89 -5.98
CA VAL A 79 8.37 -4.15 -7.12
C VAL A 79 9.86 -4.44 -7.26
N ASN A 80 10.34 -4.58 -8.50
CA ASN A 80 11.76 -4.62 -8.79
C ASN A 80 12.25 -3.20 -9.02
N ILE A 81 12.94 -2.62 -8.04
CA ILE A 81 13.55 -1.29 -8.17
C ILE A 81 15.02 -1.35 -8.61
N GLY A 82 15.51 -2.56 -8.92
CA GLY A 82 16.83 -2.78 -9.48
C GLY A 82 16.88 -2.56 -10.98
N SER A 83 18.08 -2.72 -11.56
CA SER A 83 18.29 -2.56 -13.02
C SER A 83 18.27 -3.86 -13.82
N ASN A 84 18.33 -5.02 -13.17
CA ASN A 84 18.27 -6.32 -13.82
C ASN A 84 16.87 -6.91 -13.71
N SER A 85 16.46 -7.71 -14.70
CA SER A 85 15.29 -8.57 -14.55
C SER A 85 15.57 -9.63 -13.49
N LEU A 86 14.63 -9.83 -12.58
CA LEU A 86 14.72 -10.85 -11.54
C LEU A 86 13.85 -12.05 -11.92
N SER A 87 14.28 -13.24 -11.52
CA SER A 87 13.54 -14.49 -11.74
C SER A 87 13.55 -15.36 -10.50
N ASN A 88 12.53 -16.23 -10.39
CA ASN A 88 12.36 -17.16 -9.28
C ASN A 88 12.46 -16.51 -7.90
N VAL A 89 11.88 -15.32 -7.75
CA VAL A 89 11.93 -14.56 -6.49
C VAL A 89 10.93 -15.17 -5.51
N ASN A 90 11.44 -15.74 -4.41
CA ASN A 90 10.59 -16.23 -3.34
C ASN A 90 10.03 -15.06 -2.53
N VAL A 91 8.71 -15.02 -2.36
CA VAL A 91 8.02 -14.03 -1.53
C VAL A 91 7.15 -14.76 -0.51
N SER A 92 7.08 -14.18 0.69
CA SER A 92 6.38 -14.80 1.81
C SER A 92 5.45 -13.79 2.48
N PHE A 93 4.37 -14.31 3.04
CA PHE A 93 3.40 -13.55 3.82
C PHE A 93 3.17 -14.25 5.16
N ASN A 94 3.50 -13.55 6.25
CA ASN A 94 3.34 -14.05 7.61
C ASN A 94 2.37 -13.16 8.38
N ILE A 95 1.47 -13.78 9.14
CA ILE A 95 0.62 -13.09 10.11
C ILE A 95 0.84 -13.75 11.46
N THR A 96 1.22 -12.96 12.46
CA THR A 96 1.42 -13.44 13.83
C THR A 96 0.42 -12.78 14.76
N GLY A 97 -0.23 -13.56 15.61
CA GLY A 97 -1.24 -13.08 16.58
C GLY A 97 -1.99 -14.26 17.20
N PRO A 98 -3.29 -14.11 17.53
CA PRO A 98 -4.12 -15.21 18.04
C PRO A 98 -4.17 -16.45 17.13
N VAL A 99 -4.13 -16.23 15.81
CA VAL A 99 -4.05 -17.28 14.78
C VAL A 99 -2.89 -16.95 13.86
N ASN A 100 -1.95 -17.89 13.70
CA ASN A 100 -0.80 -17.67 12.84
C ASN A 100 -1.09 -18.12 11.41
N TYR A 101 -0.52 -17.39 10.45
CA TYR A 101 -0.54 -17.74 9.04
C TYR A 101 0.85 -17.56 8.43
N ASN A 102 1.23 -18.47 7.55
CA ASN A 102 2.43 -18.39 6.73
C ASN A 102 2.14 -19.03 5.37
N ASN A 103 2.45 -18.31 4.31
CA ASN A 103 2.46 -18.86 2.95
C ASN A 103 3.58 -18.22 2.14
N SER A 104 4.10 -18.97 1.17
CA SER A 104 5.12 -18.47 0.24
C SER A 104 4.73 -18.79 -1.21
N LYS A 105 5.12 -17.89 -2.12
CA LYS A 105 4.92 -18.02 -3.56
C LYS A 105 6.21 -17.61 -4.28
N ILE A 106 6.32 -18.02 -5.55
CA ILE A 106 7.43 -17.64 -6.41
C ILE A 106 6.92 -16.68 -7.48
N ILE A 107 7.58 -15.53 -7.60
CA ILE A 107 7.44 -14.65 -8.77
C ILE A 107 8.41 -15.17 -9.84
N ALA A 108 7.87 -15.73 -10.91
CA ALA A 108 8.65 -16.38 -11.96
C ALA A 108 9.62 -15.42 -12.64
N THR A 109 9.14 -14.22 -13.00
CA THR A 109 9.95 -13.12 -13.55
C THR A 109 9.34 -11.77 -13.21
N ILE A 110 10.19 -10.75 -13.05
CA ILE A 110 9.80 -9.35 -12.88
C ILE A 110 10.86 -8.43 -13.48
N SER A 111 10.46 -7.63 -14.47
CA SER A 111 11.38 -6.70 -15.15
C SER A 111 11.69 -5.47 -14.29
N PRO A 112 12.80 -4.76 -14.56
CA PRO A 112 13.14 -3.52 -13.85
C PRO A 112 12.01 -2.50 -13.90
N GLY A 113 11.65 -1.93 -12.75
CA GLY A 113 10.58 -0.94 -12.60
C GLY A 113 9.16 -1.53 -12.50
N ASP A 114 8.98 -2.80 -12.83
CA ASP A 114 7.66 -3.45 -12.77
C ASP A 114 7.28 -3.84 -11.34
N SER A 115 5.97 -3.91 -11.12
CA SER A 115 5.39 -4.38 -9.86
C SER A 115 4.40 -5.52 -10.07
N VAL A 116 4.40 -6.49 -9.15
CA VAL A 116 3.53 -7.66 -9.18
C VAL A 116 2.72 -7.69 -7.88
N THR A 117 1.41 -7.94 -8.03
CA THR A 117 0.53 -8.25 -6.90
C THR A 117 0.43 -9.75 -6.75
N VAL A 118 0.84 -10.27 -5.59
CA VAL A 118 0.83 -11.69 -5.26
C VAL A 118 -0.31 -11.97 -4.30
N LYS A 119 -1.24 -12.84 -4.74
CA LYS A 119 -2.30 -13.40 -3.91
C LYS A 119 -1.82 -14.73 -3.33
N PHE A 120 -1.79 -14.83 -2.01
CA PHE A 120 -1.40 -16.02 -1.27
C PHE A 120 -2.62 -16.92 -1.01
N ASP A 121 -2.40 -18.14 -0.49
CA ASP A 121 -3.47 -19.12 -0.30
C ASP A 121 -4.49 -18.65 0.76
N SER A 122 -5.77 -18.86 0.48
CA SER A 122 -6.90 -18.31 1.25
C SER A 122 -7.27 -19.14 2.48
N THR A 123 -6.31 -19.44 3.34
CA THR A 123 -6.51 -20.27 4.54
C THR A 123 -6.52 -19.48 5.84
N PHE A 124 -6.29 -18.16 5.79
CA PHE A 124 -6.27 -17.34 6.99
C PHE A 124 -7.69 -16.98 7.43
N VAL A 125 -8.16 -17.56 8.53
CA VAL A 125 -9.41 -17.20 9.20
C VAL A 125 -9.05 -16.42 10.48
N PRO A 126 -9.32 -15.11 10.56
CA PRO A 126 -8.97 -14.32 11.72
C PRO A 126 -9.89 -14.62 12.92
N ALA A 127 -9.30 -14.71 14.10
CA ALA A 127 -10.01 -14.64 15.38
C ALA A 127 -9.96 -13.19 15.90
N ILE A 128 -10.81 -12.83 16.86
CA ILE A 128 -10.79 -11.49 17.45
C ILE A 128 -9.42 -11.26 18.11
N GLY A 129 -8.79 -10.12 17.80
CA GLY A 129 -7.52 -9.73 18.42
C GLY A 129 -6.62 -8.91 17.50
N ASN A 130 -5.42 -8.61 18.00
CA ASN A 130 -4.41 -7.84 17.28
C ASN A 130 -3.37 -8.75 16.65
N TYR A 131 -2.97 -8.41 15.43
CA TYR A 131 -2.01 -9.16 14.63
C TYR A 131 -0.95 -8.24 14.04
N LEU A 132 0.19 -8.83 13.71
CA LEU A 132 1.23 -8.21 12.89
C LEU A 132 1.37 -9.02 11.60
N ALA A 133 0.99 -8.43 10.48
CA ALA A 133 1.30 -8.97 9.16
C ALA A 133 2.65 -8.46 8.66
N LYS A 134 3.37 -9.34 7.96
CA LYS A 134 4.63 -9.06 7.28
C LYS A 134 4.58 -9.69 5.89
N ALA A 135 4.83 -8.90 4.86
CA ALA A 135 5.10 -9.41 3.52
C ALA A 135 6.55 -9.10 3.18
N TYR A 136 7.29 -10.08 2.67
CA TYR A 136 8.70 -9.90 2.38
C TYR A 136 9.21 -10.74 1.20
N SER A 137 10.23 -10.21 0.52
CA SER A 137 11.02 -10.91 -0.49
C SER A 137 12.21 -11.63 0.13
N SER A 138 12.60 -12.76 -0.47
CA SER A 138 13.81 -13.50 -0.15
C SER A 138 14.62 -13.68 -1.42
N LEU A 139 15.40 -12.66 -1.77
CA LEU A 139 16.31 -12.67 -2.91
C LEU A 139 17.77 -12.80 -2.41
N SER A 140 18.46 -13.88 -2.80
CA SER A 140 19.78 -14.22 -2.25
C SER A 140 20.84 -13.15 -2.51
N ASN A 141 20.79 -12.52 -3.68
CA ASN A 141 21.70 -11.48 -4.13
C ASN A 141 21.05 -10.10 -4.18
N ASP A 142 20.05 -9.84 -3.31
CA ASP A 142 19.49 -8.50 -3.14
C ASP A 142 20.56 -7.54 -2.60
N THR A 143 20.69 -6.39 -3.25
CA THR A 143 21.67 -5.37 -2.88
C THR A 143 21.20 -4.51 -1.71
N ASN A 144 19.88 -4.42 -1.48
CA ASN A 144 19.31 -3.65 -0.37
C ASN A 144 18.36 -4.52 0.45
N ARG A 145 18.82 -5.09 1.56
CA ARG A 145 17.96 -5.91 2.43
C ARG A 145 16.95 -5.08 3.26
N TYR A 146 17.07 -3.76 3.32
CA TYR A 146 16.26 -2.93 4.21
C TYR A 146 14.82 -2.69 3.70
N ASN A 147 14.58 -2.80 2.40
CA ASN A 147 13.28 -2.60 1.76
C ASN A 147 12.58 -3.92 1.38
N ASP A 148 13.17 -5.05 1.78
CA ASP A 148 12.62 -6.38 1.51
C ASP A 148 11.33 -6.67 2.29
N THR A 149 10.97 -5.88 3.31
CA THR A 149 9.85 -6.18 4.21
C THR A 149 8.92 -4.98 4.39
N VAL A 150 7.62 -5.21 4.25
CA VAL A 150 6.56 -4.30 4.70
C VAL A 150 5.76 -4.95 5.83
N LYS A 151 5.30 -4.15 6.78
CA LYS A 151 4.54 -4.60 7.95
C LYS A 151 3.21 -3.86 8.07
N LEU A 152 2.20 -4.52 8.61
CA LEU A 152 0.89 -3.94 8.90
C LEU A 152 0.37 -4.46 10.24
N ASN A 153 -0.04 -3.55 11.13
CA ASN A 153 -0.81 -3.90 12.31
C ASN A 153 -2.27 -4.08 11.92
N ILE A 154 -2.88 -5.17 12.36
CA ILE A 154 -4.26 -5.51 12.05
C ILE A 154 -5.02 -5.69 13.36
N SER A 155 -6.23 -5.14 13.43
CA SER A 155 -7.21 -5.43 14.48
C SER A 155 -8.37 -6.19 13.86
N ALA A 156 -8.47 -7.47 14.21
CA ALA A 156 -9.62 -8.29 13.88
C ALA A 156 -10.71 -8.07 14.93
N LEU A 157 -11.86 -7.56 14.49
CA LEU A 157 -12.94 -7.13 15.36
C LEU A 157 -14.15 -8.05 15.19
N GLN A 158 -14.92 -8.21 16.25
CA GLN A 158 -16.22 -8.87 16.14
C GLN A 158 -17.09 -8.08 15.17
N THR A 159 -17.66 -8.76 14.19
CA THR A 159 -18.78 -8.22 13.45
C THR A 159 -19.98 -8.26 14.37
N ASN A 160 -20.42 -7.09 14.84
CA ASN A 160 -21.72 -6.96 15.48
C ASN A 160 -22.81 -7.18 14.42
N TYR A 161 -23.01 -8.42 14.01
CA TYR A 161 -24.28 -8.84 13.44
C TYR A 161 -25.23 -8.94 14.64
N GLY A 162 -26.27 -8.09 14.66
CA GLY A 162 -27.29 -8.08 15.70
C GLY A 162 -27.71 -9.49 16.07
N SER A 163 -27.18 -9.97 17.19
CA SER A 163 -27.31 -11.37 17.60
C SER A 163 -28.68 -11.54 18.22
N GLY A 164 -29.60 -12.16 17.48
CA GLY A 164 -30.82 -12.69 18.05
C GLY A 164 -30.50 -13.84 19.00
N ALA A 165 -30.27 -13.53 20.28
CA ALA A 165 -30.71 -14.27 21.47
C ALA A 165 -30.17 -13.62 22.76
N GLY A 166 -30.96 -12.73 23.36
CA GLY A 166 -30.94 -12.44 24.80
C GLY A 166 -29.84 -11.53 25.34
N TYR A 167 -30.25 -10.39 25.90
CA TYR A 167 -29.49 -9.42 26.71
C TYR A 167 -28.59 -8.44 25.96
N PHE A 168 -29.23 -7.50 25.26
CA PHE A 168 -28.63 -6.19 25.04
C PHE A 168 -28.34 -5.52 26.40
N SER A 169 -27.11 -5.05 26.62
CA SER A 169 -26.85 -4.15 27.75
C SER A 169 -27.63 -2.85 27.54
N ARG A 170 -28.14 -2.24 28.63
CA ARG A 170 -28.91 -0.97 28.55
C ARG A 170 -28.16 0.14 27.78
N ILE A 171 -26.83 0.07 27.76
CA ILE A 171 -25.95 1.02 27.08
C ILE A 171 -26.02 0.87 25.55
N GLN A 172 -26.13 -0.35 25.02
CA GLN A 172 -26.28 -0.59 23.58
C GLN A 172 -27.65 -0.14 23.04
N LEU A 173 -28.73 -0.35 23.81
CA LEU A 173 -30.09 0.09 23.43
C LEU A 173 -30.24 1.62 23.40
N GLU A 174 -29.55 2.34 24.30
CA GLU A 174 -29.51 3.80 24.32
C GLU A 174 -28.73 4.36 23.10
N GLN A 175 -27.59 3.75 22.75
CA GLN A 175 -26.80 4.16 21.58
C GLN A 175 -27.52 3.91 20.25
N GLU A 176 -28.22 2.79 20.11
CA GLU A 176 -29.04 2.50 18.91
C GLU A 176 -30.28 3.42 18.80
N ARG A 177 -30.92 3.78 19.93
CA ARG A 177 -32.02 4.78 19.94
C ARG A 177 -31.55 6.17 19.51
N LEU A 178 -30.32 6.55 19.86
CA LEU A 178 -29.74 7.84 19.47
C LEU A 178 -29.33 7.85 17.99
N GLN A 179 -28.81 6.75 17.44
CA GLN A 179 -28.52 6.62 16.01
C GLN A 179 -29.79 6.55 15.14
N CYS A 180 -30.84 5.86 15.60
CA CYS A 180 -32.08 5.75 14.83
C CYS A 180 -32.88 7.08 14.80
N ARG A 181 -32.68 7.96 15.79
CA ARG A 181 -33.26 9.31 15.81
C ARG A 181 -32.64 10.29 14.80
N SER A 182 -31.39 10.08 14.37
CA SER A 182 -30.71 11.02 13.45
C SER A 182 -30.87 10.70 11.97
N ILE A 183 -31.09 9.42 11.59
CA ILE A 183 -31.17 9.00 10.19
C ILE A 183 -32.60 8.58 9.77
N ALA A 184 -33.38 7.91 10.63
CA ALA A 184 -34.71 7.44 10.26
C ALA A 184 -35.79 8.55 10.31
N CYS A 185 -35.62 9.58 11.14
CA CYS A 185 -36.58 10.69 11.28
C CYS A 185 -36.65 11.61 10.04
N ARG A 186 -35.66 11.56 9.15
CA ARG A 186 -35.64 12.34 7.90
C ARG A 186 -36.28 11.59 6.72
N ILE A 187 -36.31 10.26 6.76
CA ILE A 187 -36.83 9.42 5.67
C ILE A 187 -38.28 8.99 5.94
N LEU A 188 -38.67 8.74 7.20
CA LEU A 188 -40.04 8.26 7.52
C LEU A 188 -41.16 9.30 7.32
N ARG A 189 -40.87 10.61 7.43
CA ARG A 189 -41.90 11.65 7.15
C ARG A 189 -42.33 11.72 5.68
N GLN A 190 -41.48 11.29 4.74
CA GLN A 190 -41.81 11.31 3.33
C GLN A 190 -42.66 10.09 2.91
N TYR A 191 -42.46 8.95 3.59
CA TYR A 191 -43.17 7.71 3.28
C TYR A 191 -44.53 7.57 4.01
N GLU A 192 -44.69 8.14 5.21
CA GLU A 192 -45.98 8.12 5.92
C GLU A 192 -47.07 8.95 5.20
N SER A 193 -46.71 10.06 4.55
CA SER A 193 -47.67 10.84 3.75
C SER A 193 -48.15 10.11 2.49
N ASP A 194 -47.29 9.28 1.89
CA ASP A 194 -47.61 8.56 0.66
C ASP A 194 -48.42 7.29 0.94
N CYS A 195 -48.17 6.59 2.06
CA CYS A 195 -48.89 5.39 2.46
C CYS A 195 -50.33 5.67 2.95
N GLU A 196 -50.57 6.82 3.62
CA GLU A 196 -51.94 7.22 3.98
C GLU A 196 -52.80 7.60 2.76
N ARG A 197 -52.19 8.10 1.68
CA ARG A 197 -52.90 8.56 0.48
C ARG A 197 -53.39 7.38 -0.38
N THR A 198 -52.64 6.28 -0.42
CA THR A 198 -53.02 5.04 -1.12
C THR A 198 -54.05 4.22 -0.33
N ASN A 199 -53.94 4.18 1.01
CA ASN A 199 -54.87 3.43 1.86
C ASN A 199 -56.27 4.04 1.99
N ARG A 200 -56.46 5.34 1.74
CA ARG A 200 -57.83 5.94 1.66
C ARG A 200 -58.57 5.59 0.38
N LYS A 201 -57.89 5.32 -0.74
CA LYS A 201 -58.57 4.98 -2.01
C LYS A 201 -59.01 3.50 -2.08
N ALA A 202 -58.34 2.60 -1.35
CA ALA A 202 -58.65 1.18 -1.37
C ALA A 202 -59.86 0.77 -0.50
N ARG A 203 -60.29 1.60 0.46
CA ARG A 203 -61.42 1.28 1.37
C ARG A 203 -62.82 1.56 0.81
N TYR A 204 -62.96 2.09 -0.40
CA TYR A 204 -64.28 2.46 -0.96
C TYR A 204 -64.90 1.44 -1.94
N PHE A 205 -64.24 0.31 -2.25
CA PHE A 205 -64.70 -0.53 -3.38
C PHE A 205 -65.10 -1.97 -3.09
N TYR A 206 -65.03 -2.47 -1.85
CA TYR A 206 -65.59 -3.80 -1.54
C TYR A 206 -66.30 -3.81 -0.18
N GLY A 207 -67.61 -3.60 -0.23
CA GLY A 207 -68.56 -3.74 0.86
C GLY A 207 -70.00 -3.80 0.34
N ASN A 208 -70.51 -5.03 0.25
CA ASN A 208 -71.93 -5.46 0.29
C ASN A 208 -72.88 -5.17 -0.88
N LYS A 209 -73.12 -6.20 -1.71
CA LYS A 209 -74.45 -6.80 -1.91
C LYS A 209 -74.30 -8.32 -2.00
#